data_AF-A0A1F6E4J6-F1
#
_entry.id   AF-A0A1F6E4J6-F1
#
_cell.length_a   1.000
_cell.length_b   1.000
_cell.length_c   1.000
_cell.angle_alpha   90.00
_cell.angle_beta   90.00
_cell.angle_gamma   90.00
#
_symmetry.space_group_name_H-M   'P 1'
#
loop_
_entity.id
_entity.type
_entity.pdbx_description
1 polymer ?
#
loop_
_entity_poly.entity_id
_entity_poly.type
_entity_poly.pdbx_seq_one_letter_code
_entity_poly.pdbx_strand_id
1 'polypeptide(L)'
;MRGSYPYYGAAEIFDYINDYIFDGLHLLVAEDGTVTTDDGHPVLQLADGKFWVNNHAHIIKGEDDEDTKYLYYALSTIGINPYITGAVQLKITQQNLNSIEISFPEKSERQKLVEVLAAFDEKIENNNRIIKTLEEMAQAIFKKRFDVPVDDLPKGWGVRNVLEIVKRISVGKKYENKTALSAGKVPILDQGQSGYIGFHNDEPGVGASIDEPVVVFTNHTCNYRLMTRSFSAIQNVLPYVGTNGYPTLFVYYLTRGKITMQEYKGHWPDFEQQDFVVPPPALAEEFASFVKPMVQKTVEAENENQKLGAIRDLLLPRLMSGEIRV
;
A
#
# COMPACT_ATOMS: atom_id res chain seq x y z
N MET A 1 7.66 -17.71 -18.48
CA MET A 1 7.08 -17.82 -17.14
C MET A 1 7.97 -17.03 -16.20
N ARG A 2 7.42 -16.16 -15.36
CA ARG A 2 8.18 -15.60 -14.23
C ARG A 2 8.60 -16.74 -13.32
N GLY A 3 9.78 -16.63 -12.72
CA GLY A 3 10.26 -17.66 -11.82
C GLY A 3 9.43 -17.80 -10.54
N SER A 4 9.72 -18.83 -9.75
CA SER A 4 9.03 -19.10 -8.50
C SER A 4 9.73 -18.51 -7.27
N TYR A 5 11.01 -18.14 -7.39
CA TYR A 5 11.81 -17.66 -6.26
C TYR A 5 12.05 -16.15 -6.36
N PRO A 6 11.88 -15.39 -5.27
CA PRO A 6 12.15 -13.95 -5.27
C PRO A 6 13.64 -13.69 -5.50
N TYR A 7 13.91 -12.71 -6.35
CA TYR A 7 15.23 -12.14 -6.61
C TYR A 7 15.30 -10.76 -5.98
N TYR A 8 15.99 -10.65 -4.85
CA TYR A 8 16.12 -9.43 -4.07
C TYR A 8 17.18 -8.49 -4.66
N GLY A 9 16.83 -7.21 -4.75
CA GLY A 9 17.77 -6.11 -4.90
C GLY A 9 18.09 -5.46 -3.56
N ALA A 10 18.79 -4.33 -3.59
CA ALA A 10 19.18 -3.59 -2.40
C ALA A 10 17.98 -3.16 -1.53
N ALA A 11 16.90 -2.67 -2.16
CA ALA A 11 15.77 -2.06 -1.46
C ALA A 11 14.44 -2.82 -1.55
N GLU A 12 14.27 -3.68 -2.55
CA GLU A 12 13.02 -4.41 -2.78
C GLU A 12 13.26 -5.71 -3.56
N ILE A 13 12.21 -6.53 -3.68
CA ILE A 13 12.21 -7.66 -4.62
C ILE A 13 12.23 -7.12 -6.04
N PHE A 14 13.31 -7.39 -6.76
CA PHE A 14 13.55 -6.88 -8.11
C PHE A 14 12.81 -7.71 -9.17
N ASP A 15 12.82 -9.04 -9.05
CA ASP A 15 12.10 -9.94 -9.96
C ASP A 15 11.87 -11.32 -9.31
N TYR A 16 11.38 -12.28 -10.09
CA TYR A 16 11.29 -13.69 -9.71
C TYR A 16 12.01 -14.58 -10.73
N ILE A 17 12.88 -15.46 -10.23
CA ILE A 17 13.74 -16.35 -11.03
C ILE A 17 13.50 -17.82 -10.68
N ASN A 18 13.99 -18.73 -11.53
CA ASN A 18 13.73 -20.17 -11.42
C ASN A 18 14.75 -20.92 -10.54
N ASP A 19 15.67 -20.20 -9.88
CA ASP A 19 16.74 -20.80 -9.07
C ASP A 19 16.95 -20.00 -7.77
N TYR A 20 17.64 -20.58 -6.79
CA TYR A 20 17.90 -19.97 -5.49
C TYR A 20 19.28 -20.36 -4.95
N ILE A 21 19.87 -19.48 -4.14
CA ILE A 21 21.17 -19.71 -3.50
C ILE A 21 21.11 -19.62 -1.97
N PHE A 22 19.99 -19.16 -1.42
CA PHE A 22 19.72 -19.12 0.02
C PHE A 22 18.41 -19.85 0.36
N ASP A 23 18.37 -20.48 1.54
CA ASP A 23 17.19 -21.11 2.12
C ASP A 23 17.13 -20.82 3.63
N GLY A 24 15.94 -20.45 4.12
CA GLY A 24 15.68 -20.03 5.51
C GLY A 24 15.78 -18.52 5.73
N LEU A 25 15.60 -18.09 6.98
CA LEU A 25 15.51 -16.67 7.33
C LEU A 25 16.88 -15.98 7.32
N HIS A 26 16.97 -14.87 6.58
CA HIS A 26 18.13 -14.00 6.48
C HIS A 26 17.71 -12.53 6.52
N LEU A 27 18.61 -11.69 7.02
CA LEU A 27 18.49 -10.24 6.97
C LEU A 27 19.32 -9.70 5.82
N LEU A 28 18.70 -8.95 4.93
CA LEU A 28 19.36 -8.22 3.84
C LEU A 28 19.50 -6.75 4.23
N VAL A 29 20.68 -6.18 4.02
CA VAL A 29 20.98 -4.75 4.23
C VAL A 29 21.48 -4.16 2.94
N ALA A 30 20.88 -3.06 2.46
CA ALA A 30 21.31 -2.42 1.22
C ALA A 30 22.81 -2.03 1.27
N GLU A 31 23.60 -2.48 0.29
CA GLU A 31 25.02 -2.15 0.18
C GLU A 31 25.23 -0.85 -0.59
N ASP A 32 24.59 -0.68 -1.74
CA ASP A 32 24.71 0.51 -2.59
C ASP A 32 23.37 0.90 -3.26
N GLY A 33 23.31 2.11 -3.80
CA GLY A 33 22.07 2.69 -4.31
C GLY A 33 21.26 3.35 -3.19
N THR A 34 20.01 2.92 -2.99
CA THR A 34 19.16 3.40 -1.88
C THR A 34 19.54 2.67 -0.60
N VAL A 35 20.56 3.17 0.08
CA VAL A 35 21.11 2.56 1.32
C VAL A 35 20.47 3.07 2.61
N THR A 36 19.75 4.19 2.52
CA THR A 36 19.13 4.88 3.64
C THR A 36 17.66 5.17 3.35
N THR A 37 16.82 5.07 4.37
CA THR A 37 15.42 5.51 4.32
C THR A 37 15.34 7.03 4.42
N ASP A 38 14.15 7.60 4.16
CA ASP A 38 13.92 9.04 4.28
C ASP A 38 14.20 9.58 5.70
N ASP A 39 14.06 8.71 6.72
CA ASP A 39 14.32 9.02 8.12
C ASP A 39 15.79 8.75 8.55
N GLY A 40 16.67 8.34 7.61
CA GLY A 40 18.11 8.18 7.86
C GLY A 40 18.51 6.84 8.48
N HIS A 41 17.65 5.82 8.40
CA HIS A 41 17.87 4.46 8.88
C HIS A 41 18.31 3.53 7.74
N PRO A 42 18.97 2.39 8.00
CA PRO A 42 19.37 1.48 6.93
C PRO A 42 18.14 0.91 6.20
N VAL A 43 18.27 0.64 4.91
CA VAL A 43 17.27 -0.13 4.17
C VAL A 43 17.48 -1.62 4.46
N LEU A 44 16.47 -2.24 5.09
CA LEU A 44 16.51 -3.60 5.60
C LEU A 44 15.37 -4.45 5.02
N GLN A 45 15.65 -5.70 4.70
CA GLN A 45 14.64 -6.67 4.26
C GLN A 45 14.84 -8.01 4.97
N LEU A 46 13.77 -8.59 5.53
CA LEU A 46 13.77 -9.98 5.99
C LEU A 46 13.37 -10.89 4.81
N ALA A 47 14.27 -11.80 4.43
CA ALA A 47 14.04 -12.78 3.38
C ALA A 47 13.91 -14.17 4.03
N ASP A 48 12.78 -14.84 3.82
CA ASP A 48 12.49 -16.17 4.37
C ASP A 48 12.17 -17.17 3.26
N GLY A 49 12.55 -18.42 3.47
CA GLY A 49 12.47 -19.50 2.49
C GLY A 49 13.55 -19.41 1.40
N LYS A 50 13.22 -19.84 0.19
CA LYS A 50 14.16 -19.98 -0.94
C LYS A 50 14.22 -18.72 -1.77
N PHE A 51 15.39 -18.11 -1.88
CA PHE A 51 15.57 -16.86 -2.63
C PHE A 51 16.97 -16.70 -3.24
N TRP A 52 17.08 -15.67 -4.08
CA TRP A 52 18.35 -15.16 -4.61
C TRP A 52 18.44 -13.67 -4.30
N VAL A 53 19.64 -13.16 -4.05
CA VAL A 53 19.89 -11.73 -3.87
C VAL A 53 21.06 -11.27 -4.74
N ASN A 54 20.98 -10.07 -5.28
CA ASN A 54 22.05 -9.49 -6.08
C ASN A 54 23.23 -9.01 -5.21
N ASN A 55 24.31 -8.57 -5.85
CA ASN A 55 25.52 -8.09 -5.17
C ASN A 55 25.41 -6.66 -4.60
N HIS A 56 24.20 -6.12 -4.51
CA HIS A 56 23.93 -4.78 -3.97
C HIS A 56 23.28 -4.84 -2.58
N ALA A 57 23.30 -6.00 -1.92
CA ALA A 57 22.87 -6.18 -0.54
C ALA A 57 23.86 -7.06 0.23
N HIS A 58 24.13 -6.67 1.47
CA HIS A 58 24.76 -7.53 2.47
C HIS A 58 23.75 -8.55 2.99
N ILE A 59 24.24 -9.73 3.34
CA ILE A 59 23.43 -10.83 3.84
C ILE A 59 23.93 -11.16 5.25
N ILE A 60 23.03 -11.07 6.21
CA ILE A 60 23.30 -11.29 7.63
C ILE A 60 22.41 -12.44 8.12
N LYS A 61 23.00 -13.30 8.95
CA LYS A 61 22.28 -14.37 9.64
C LYS A 61 22.70 -14.39 11.11
N GLY A 62 21.73 -14.43 12.01
CA GLY A 62 21.97 -14.68 13.43
C GLY A 62 22.32 -16.15 13.71
N GLU A 63 22.52 -16.49 14.99
CA GLU A 63 22.72 -17.89 15.39
C GLU A 63 21.45 -18.73 15.12
N ASP A 64 20.28 -18.10 15.23
CA ASP A 64 18.96 -18.64 14.90
C ASP A 64 18.04 -17.56 14.29
N ASP A 65 16.78 -17.92 14.05
CA ASP A 65 15.79 -17.05 13.42
C ASP A 65 15.43 -15.87 14.33
N GLU A 66 15.34 -16.11 15.65
CA GLU A 66 15.10 -15.07 16.64
C GLU A 66 16.23 -14.03 16.67
N ASP A 67 17.49 -14.47 16.65
CA ASP A 67 18.64 -13.56 16.58
C ASP A 67 18.67 -12.80 15.25
N THR A 68 18.26 -13.43 14.14
CA THR A 68 18.14 -12.74 12.84
C THR A 68 17.08 -11.64 12.88
N LYS A 69 15.92 -11.91 13.47
CA LYS A 69 14.87 -10.90 13.68
C LYS A 69 15.31 -9.81 14.65
N TYR A 70 16.03 -10.17 15.71
CA TYR A 70 16.58 -9.19 16.65
C TYR A 70 17.53 -8.22 15.96
N LEU A 71 18.45 -8.72 15.12
CA LEU A 71 19.36 -7.89 14.32
C LEU A 71 18.60 -6.93 13.40
N TYR A 72 17.49 -7.37 12.79
CA TYR A 72 16.62 -6.51 12.00
C TYR A 72 16.08 -5.34 12.83
N TYR A 73 15.48 -5.63 13.99
CA TYR A 73 14.94 -4.58 14.86
C TYR A 73 16.04 -3.66 15.39
N ALA A 74 17.19 -4.20 15.81
CA ALA A 74 18.29 -3.38 16.31
C ALA A 74 18.78 -2.41 15.23
N LEU A 75 19.10 -2.91 14.03
CA LEU A 75 19.60 -2.10 12.92
C LEU A 75 18.56 -1.07 12.46
N SER A 76 17.27 -1.39 12.52
CA SER A 76 16.19 -0.45 12.13
C SER A 76 16.15 0.83 12.97
N THR A 77 16.77 0.82 14.16
CA THR A 77 16.86 1.99 15.06
C THR A 77 18.14 2.79 14.90
N ILE A 78 19.11 2.30 14.12
CA ILE A 78 20.42 2.94 13.97
C ILE A 78 20.34 4.01 12.88
N GLY A 79 20.81 5.22 13.19
CA GLY A 79 21.06 6.23 12.16
C GLY A 79 22.26 5.82 11.31
N ILE A 80 22.05 5.52 10.03
CA ILE A 80 23.06 4.86 9.19
C ILE A 80 24.02 5.85 8.52
N ASN A 81 23.67 7.14 8.48
CA ASN A 81 24.45 8.20 7.81
C ASN A 81 25.96 8.23 8.16
N PRO A 82 26.40 8.01 9.42
CA PRO A 82 27.83 7.97 9.75
C PRO A 82 28.61 6.83 9.09
N TYR A 83 27.91 5.79 8.65
CA TYR A 83 28.48 4.57 8.06
C TYR A 83 28.40 4.56 6.53
N ILE A 84 27.73 5.56 5.93
CA ILE A 84 27.64 5.71 4.49
C ILE A 84 28.93 6.36 3.96
N THR A 85 29.41 5.83 2.84
CA THR A 85 30.51 6.37 2.05
C THR A 85 30.04 6.72 0.63
N GLY A 86 30.84 7.53 -0.07
CA GLY A 86 30.51 7.99 -1.42
C GLY A 86 29.56 9.20 -1.40
N ALA A 87 29.77 10.14 -2.33
CA ALA A 87 28.97 11.38 -2.41
C ALA A 87 27.87 11.30 -3.49
N VAL A 88 28.16 10.63 -4.61
CA VAL A 88 27.24 10.49 -5.75
C VAL A 88 26.53 9.14 -5.77
N GLN A 89 27.26 8.08 -5.42
CA GLN A 89 26.72 6.74 -5.20
C GLN A 89 26.98 6.37 -3.74
N LEU A 90 25.92 6.40 -2.94
CA LEU A 90 25.99 6.04 -1.53
C LEU A 90 26.27 4.54 -1.39
N LYS A 91 27.11 4.20 -0.41
CA LYS A 91 27.52 2.82 -0.15
C LYS A 91 27.80 2.57 1.33
N ILE A 92 27.31 1.44 1.84
CA ILE A 92 27.67 0.88 3.14
C ILE A 92 28.62 -0.28 2.86
N THR A 93 29.91 -0.12 3.16
CA THR A 93 30.88 -1.22 2.99
C THR A 93 30.69 -2.27 4.07
N GLN A 94 31.11 -3.51 3.81
CA GLN A 94 31.11 -4.56 4.83
C GLN A 94 31.90 -4.14 6.08
N GLN A 95 33.02 -3.42 5.90
CA GLN A 95 33.80 -2.89 7.01
C GLN A 95 32.98 -1.91 7.87
N ASN A 96 32.25 -0.99 7.25
CA ASN A 96 31.43 -0.02 7.98
C ASN A 96 30.23 -0.69 8.65
N LEU A 97 29.59 -1.64 7.97
CA LEU A 97 28.50 -2.44 8.54
C LEU A 97 28.97 -3.19 9.79
N ASN A 98 30.13 -3.83 9.73
CA ASN A 98 30.73 -4.54 10.87
C ASN A 98 31.20 -3.60 12.00
N SER A 99 31.28 -2.29 11.77
CA SER A 99 31.65 -1.30 12.78
C SER A 99 30.45 -0.76 13.57
N ILE A 100 29.22 -1.11 13.16
CA ILE A 100 28.00 -0.69 13.86
C ILE A 100 27.92 -1.43 15.20
N GLU A 101 27.93 -0.67 16.29
CA GLU A 101 27.68 -1.20 17.62
C GLU A 101 26.17 -1.25 17.90
N ILE A 102 25.69 -2.42 18.32
CA ILE A 102 24.30 -2.64 18.73
C ILE A 102 24.26 -3.25 20.13
N SER A 103 23.22 -2.90 20.90
CA SER A 103 22.93 -3.62 22.14
C SER A 103 22.57 -5.07 21.80
N PHE A 104 23.16 -6.03 22.51
CA PHE A 104 22.90 -7.45 22.30
C PHE A 104 22.74 -8.14 23.66
N PRO A 105 21.55 -8.04 24.28
CA PRO A 105 21.29 -8.59 25.61
C PRO A 105 21.26 -10.12 25.59
N GLU A 106 21.08 -10.76 26.74
CA GLU A 106 20.99 -12.21 26.83
C GLU A 106 19.84 -12.77 25.97
N LYS A 107 19.98 -14.02 25.54
CA LYS A 107 19.06 -14.67 24.59
C LYS A 107 17.60 -14.61 25.02
N SER A 108 17.32 -14.80 26.30
CA SER A 108 15.96 -14.74 26.85
C SER A 108 15.31 -13.35 26.68
N GLU A 109 16.09 -12.27 26.81
CA GLU A 109 15.61 -10.91 26.61
C GLU A 109 15.40 -10.61 25.13
N ARG A 110 16.34 -11.03 24.26
CA ARG A 110 16.16 -10.91 22.79
C ARG A 110 14.91 -11.61 22.29
N GLN A 111 14.64 -12.81 22.79
CA GLN A 111 13.45 -13.59 22.44
C GLN A 111 12.16 -12.86 22.77
N LYS A 112 12.05 -12.29 23.98
CA LYS A 112 10.87 -11.51 24.37
C LYS A 112 10.70 -10.24 23.55
N LEU A 113 11.79 -9.53 23.26
CA LEU A 113 11.77 -8.32 22.44
C LEU A 113 11.26 -8.64 21.03
N VAL A 114 11.80 -9.70 20.43
CA VAL A 114 11.37 -10.19 19.12
C VAL A 114 9.92 -10.66 19.16
N GLU A 115 9.49 -11.40 20.19
CA GLU A 115 8.10 -11.86 20.33
C GLU A 115 7.12 -10.69 20.30
N VAL A 116 7.39 -9.63 21.08
CA VAL A 116 6.52 -8.45 21.14
C VAL A 116 6.50 -7.69 19.81
N LEU A 117 7.67 -7.42 19.21
CA LEU A 117 7.76 -6.64 17.98
C LEU A 117 7.23 -7.40 16.76
N ALA A 118 7.57 -8.68 16.65
CA ALA A 118 7.10 -9.55 15.57
C ALA A 118 5.59 -9.73 15.60
N ALA A 119 4.96 -9.75 16.78
CA ALA A 119 3.50 -9.83 16.88
C ALA A 119 2.79 -8.64 16.18
N PHE A 120 3.37 -7.43 16.22
CA PHE A 120 2.83 -6.29 15.47
C PHE A 120 2.98 -6.50 13.96
N ASP A 121 4.18 -6.87 13.50
CA ASP A 121 4.48 -7.04 12.08
C ASP A 121 3.67 -8.19 11.45
N GLU A 122 3.57 -9.32 12.14
CA GLU A 122 2.77 -10.48 11.72
C GLU A 122 1.28 -10.13 11.63
N LYS A 123 0.76 -9.34 12.58
CA LYS A 123 -0.63 -8.89 12.55
C LYS A 123 -0.89 -7.92 11.40
N ILE A 124 0.03 -6.98 11.13
CA ILE A 124 -0.04 -6.05 10.00
C ILE A 124 -0.04 -6.83 8.68
N GLU A 125 0.87 -7.79 8.54
CA GLU A 125 0.99 -8.63 7.34
C GLU A 125 -0.27 -9.50 7.14
N ASN A 126 -0.80 -10.09 8.21
CA ASN A 126 -2.06 -10.84 8.14
C ASN A 126 -3.23 -9.95 7.70
N ASN A 127 -3.31 -8.73 8.22
CA ASN A 127 -4.32 -7.76 7.80
C ASN A 127 -4.15 -7.35 6.33
N ASN A 128 -2.92 -7.15 5.84
CA ASN A 128 -2.66 -6.88 4.42
C ASN A 128 -3.12 -8.04 3.52
N ARG A 129 -2.91 -9.30 3.94
CA ARG A 129 -3.42 -10.49 3.24
C ARG A 129 -4.95 -10.54 3.22
N ILE A 130 -5.59 -10.20 4.34
CA ILE A 130 -7.06 -10.10 4.43
C ILE A 130 -7.58 -9.05 3.45
N ILE A 131 -7.00 -7.85 3.45
CA ILE A 131 -7.37 -6.75 2.54
C ILE A 131 -7.28 -7.22 1.09
N LYS A 132 -6.12 -7.74 0.68
CA LYS A 132 -5.89 -8.24 -0.69
C LYS A 132 -6.91 -9.31 -1.08
N THR A 133 -7.15 -10.28 -0.20
CA THR A 133 -8.10 -11.38 -0.44
C THR A 133 -9.52 -10.84 -0.63
N LEU A 134 -9.96 -9.89 0.22
CA LEU A 134 -11.29 -9.29 0.12
C LEU A 134 -11.46 -8.49 -1.18
N GLU A 135 -10.43 -7.74 -1.60
CA GLU A 135 -10.44 -7.02 -2.87
C GLU A 135 -10.54 -7.97 -4.07
N GLU A 136 -9.72 -9.03 -4.08
CA GLU A 136 -9.72 -10.05 -5.14
C GLU A 136 -11.06 -10.79 -5.21
N MET A 137 -11.64 -11.14 -4.07
CA MET A 137 -12.97 -11.76 -3.99
C MET A 137 -14.04 -10.84 -4.56
N ALA A 138 -14.07 -9.57 -4.15
CA ALA A 138 -15.07 -8.62 -4.63
C ALA A 138 -14.96 -8.38 -6.15
N GLN A 139 -13.72 -8.25 -6.67
CA GLN A 139 -13.48 -8.11 -8.09
C GLN A 139 -13.88 -9.37 -8.87
N ALA A 140 -13.58 -10.57 -8.35
CA ALA A 140 -13.96 -11.83 -8.99
C ALA A 140 -15.48 -12.02 -9.03
N ILE A 141 -16.18 -11.64 -7.96
CA ILE A 141 -17.64 -11.68 -7.89
C ILE A 141 -18.26 -10.69 -8.89
N PHE A 142 -17.73 -9.48 -8.96
CA PHE A 142 -18.16 -8.49 -9.94
C PHE A 142 -18.00 -9.04 -11.37
N LYS A 143 -16.79 -9.52 -11.71
CA LYS A 143 -16.49 -10.06 -13.03
C LYS A 143 -17.42 -11.22 -13.38
N LYS A 144 -17.59 -12.18 -12.48
CA LYS A 144 -18.46 -13.35 -12.70
C LYS A 144 -19.92 -12.95 -12.95
N ARG A 145 -20.42 -11.89 -12.30
CA ARG A 145 -21.82 -11.48 -12.40
C ARG A 145 -22.10 -10.48 -13.52
N PHE A 146 -21.15 -9.62 -13.87
CA PHE A 146 -21.40 -8.43 -14.70
C PHE A 146 -20.49 -8.28 -15.93
N ASP A 147 -19.48 -9.15 -16.10
CA ASP A 147 -18.63 -9.16 -17.31
C ASP A 147 -19.32 -9.93 -18.44
N VAL A 148 -20.32 -9.29 -19.04
CA VAL A 148 -21.17 -9.88 -20.10
C VAL A 148 -20.86 -9.22 -21.45
N PRO A 149 -20.71 -9.99 -22.55
CA PRO A 149 -20.51 -9.44 -23.88
C PRO A 149 -21.68 -8.57 -24.33
N VAL A 150 -21.38 -7.50 -25.07
CA VAL A 150 -22.40 -6.58 -25.62
C VAL A 150 -23.36 -7.31 -26.58
N ASP A 151 -22.91 -8.36 -27.24
CA ASP A 151 -23.71 -9.14 -28.20
C ASP A 151 -24.69 -10.13 -27.54
N ASP A 152 -24.57 -10.38 -26.22
CA ASP A 152 -25.38 -11.35 -25.49
C ASP A 152 -25.90 -10.77 -24.15
N LEU A 153 -26.64 -9.67 -24.25
CA LEU A 153 -27.16 -8.98 -23.06
C LEU A 153 -28.36 -9.73 -22.44
N PRO A 154 -28.34 -10.00 -21.12
CA PRO A 154 -29.50 -10.56 -20.44
C PRO A 154 -30.69 -9.60 -20.49
N LYS A 155 -31.89 -10.15 -20.34
CA LYS A 155 -33.12 -9.36 -20.37
C LYS A 155 -33.08 -8.23 -19.34
N GLY A 156 -33.31 -6.99 -19.79
CA GLY A 156 -33.36 -5.79 -18.94
C GLY A 156 -32.00 -5.09 -18.75
N TRP A 157 -30.92 -5.67 -19.27
CA TRP A 157 -29.61 -5.02 -19.32
C TRP A 157 -29.54 -4.06 -20.49
N GLY A 158 -28.61 -3.11 -20.44
CA GLY A 158 -28.42 -2.16 -21.52
C GLY A 158 -27.01 -1.57 -21.52
N VAL A 159 -26.71 -0.88 -22.62
CA VAL A 159 -25.51 -0.06 -22.73
C VAL A 159 -25.87 1.37 -22.34
N ARG A 160 -25.02 1.99 -21.52
CA ARG A 160 -25.15 3.39 -21.05
C ARG A 160 -23.81 4.07 -21.13
N ASN A 161 -23.81 5.34 -21.49
CA ASN A 161 -22.60 6.15 -21.37
C ASN A 161 -22.26 6.35 -19.89
N VAL A 162 -20.97 6.46 -19.56
CA VAL A 162 -20.52 6.61 -18.17
C VAL A 162 -21.17 7.82 -17.48
N LEU A 163 -21.41 8.92 -18.21
CA LEU A 163 -21.99 10.14 -17.67
C LEU A 163 -23.47 9.96 -17.27
N GLU A 164 -24.13 8.92 -17.76
CA GLU A 164 -25.48 8.56 -17.34
C GLU A 164 -25.49 7.80 -16.00
N ILE A 165 -24.36 7.27 -15.54
CA ILE A 165 -24.29 6.44 -14.31
C ILE A 165 -23.35 6.99 -13.25
N VAL A 166 -22.57 8.03 -13.57
CA VAL A 166 -21.68 8.71 -12.64
C VAL A 166 -21.91 10.22 -12.63
N LYS A 167 -21.63 10.85 -11.50
CA LYS A 167 -21.58 12.30 -11.35
C LYS A 167 -20.28 12.72 -10.70
N ARG A 168 -19.51 13.55 -11.42
CA ARG A 168 -18.31 14.18 -10.87
C ARG A 168 -18.70 15.16 -9.76
N ILE A 169 -17.93 15.15 -8.68
CA ILE A 169 -18.07 16.10 -7.57
C ILE A 169 -16.84 17.02 -7.49
N SER A 170 -16.99 18.18 -6.88
CA SER A 170 -15.89 19.14 -6.73
C SER A 170 -15.07 18.80 -5.49
N VAL A 171 -13.74 18.91 -5.60
CA VAL A 171 -12.81 18.78 -4.46
C VAL A 171 -12.71 20.06 -3.62
N GLY A 172 -13.40 21.13 -4.01
CA GLY A 172 -13.33 22.42 -3.31
C GLY A 172 -11.93 23.05 -3.38
N LYS A 173 -11.40 23.45 -2.21
CA LYS A 173 -10.04 24.01 -2.07
C LYS A 173 -9.01 22.95 -2.47
N LYS A 174 -8.16 23.29 -3.44
CA LYS A 174 -7.06 22.43 -3.88
C LYS A 174 -5.82 22.69 -3.04
N TYR A 175 -5.09 21.62 -2.73
CA TYR A 175 -3.88 21.67 -1.93
C TYR A 175 -2.63 21.47 -2.80
N GLU A 176 -1.47 21.75 -2.21
CA GLU A 176 -0.15 21.59 -2.84
C GLU A 176 0.81 20.96 -1.83
N ASN A 177 1.89 20.32 -2.29
CA ASN A 177 2.89 19.68 -1.43
C ASN A 177 3.40 20.60 -0.29
N LYS A 178 3.59 21.88 -0.58
CA LYS A 178 4.13 22.86 0.37
C LYS A 178 3.20 23.15 1.56
N THR A 179 1.91 22.85 1.44
CA THR A 179 0.90 23.11 2.48
C THR A 179 0.46 21.84 3.21
N ALA A 180 0.95 20.67 2.80
CA ALA A 180 0.65 19.41 3.43
C ALA A 180 1.48 19.19 4.70
N LEU A 181 0.83 18.67 5.74
CA LEU A 181 1.47 18.20 6.96
C LEU A 181 1.83 16.72 6.83
N SER A 182 2.87 16.28 7.54
CA SER A 182 3.20 14.86 7.65
C SER A 182 2.13 14.05 8.40
N ALA A 183 1.37 14.69 9.29
CA ALA A 183 0.25 14.10 10.01
C ALA A 183 -0.91 15.09 10.19
N GLY A 184 -2.15 14.58 10.19
CA GLY A 184 -3.35 15.39 10.36
C GLY A 184 -4.64 14.59 10.21
N LYS A 185 -5.77 15.28 10.31
CA LYS A 185 -7.10 14.66 10.30
C LYS A 185 -7.57 14.24 8.90
N VAL A 186 -7.35 15.11 7.92
CA VAL A 186 -7.87 14.95 6.56
C VAL A 186 -6.72 14.63 5.60
N PRO A 187 -6.74 13.48 4.92
CA PRO A 187 -5.73 13.16 3.92
C PRO A 187 -5.91 14.02 2.67
N ILE A 188 -4.79 14.38 2.04
CA ILE A 188 -4.75 15.09 0.77
C ILE A 188 -4.32 14.12 -0.32
N LEU A 189 -5.24 13.79 -1.22
CA LEU A 189 -5.00 12.87 -2.32
C LEU A 189 -4.17 13.50 -3.43
N ASP A 190 -3.32 12.67 -4.02
CA ASP A 190 -2.45 13.01 -5.13
C ASP A 190 -2.72 12.13 -6.36
N GLN A 191 -1.94 12.32 -7.43
CA GLN A 191 -2.05 11.50 -8.63
C GLN A 191 -1.07 10.32 -8.66
N GLY A 192 -0.12 10.23 -7.72
CA GLY A 192 0.89 9.19 -7.66
C GLY A 192 0.35 7.83 -7.20
N GLN A 193 1.26 6.87 -7.12
CA GLN A 193 0.97 5.50 -6.69
C GLN A 193 0.70 5.42 -5.17
N SER A 194 1.43 6.19 -4.36
CA SER A 194 1.10 6.38 -2.94
C SER A 194 -0.31 6.98 -2.81
N GLY A 195 -0.65 7.92 -3.69
CA GLY A 195 -1.96 8.55 -3.79
C GLY A 195 -2.22 9.62 -2.72
N TYR A 196 -1.20 10.05 -1.98
CA TYR A 196 -1.30 11.09 -0.95
C TYR A 196 -0.06 11.98 -0.95
N ILE A 197 -0.25 13.28 -0.70
CA ILE A 197 0.86 14.23 -0.43
C ILE A 197 1.04 14.56 1.06
N GLY A 198 0.14 14.09 1.92
CA GLY A 198 0.12 14.38 3.35
C GLY A 198 -1.29 14.69 3.85
N PHE A 199 -1.38 15.52 4.88
CA PHE A 199 -2.62 15.80 5.61
C PHE A 199 -2.84 17.30 5.87
N HIS A 200 -4.07 17.66 6.24
CA HIS A 200 -4.39 18.95 6.87
C HIS A 200 -5.40 18.77 8.02
N ASN A 201 -5.67 19.86 8.73
CA ASN A 201 -6.61 19.91 9.86
C ASN A 201 -7.85 20.79 9.61
N ASP A 202 -7.94 21.45 8.44
CA ASP A 202 -9.15 22.14 7.98
C ASP A 202 -10.30 21.16 7.65
N GLU A 203 -11.50 21.69 7.38
CA GLU A 203 -12.64 20.93 6.86
C GLU A 203 -12.29 20.22 5.53
N PRO A 204 -12.76 18.98 5.32
CA PRO A 204 -12.47 18.24 4.10
C PRO A 204 -13.18 18.83 2.89
N GLY A 205 -12.51 18.82 1.73
CA GLY A 205 -13.10 19.26 0.47
C GLY A 205 -14.21 18.32 -0.04
N VAL A 206 -14.13 17.03 0.31
CA VAL A 206 -15.08 15.99 -0.05
C VAL A 206 -15.44 15.15 1.17
N GLY A 207 -16.73 15.06 1.48
CA GLY A 207 -17.25 14.11 2.45
C GLY A 207 -17.32 12.70 1.86
N ALA A 208 -16.84 11.70 2.60
CA ALA A 208 -17.00 10.30 2.23
C ALA A 208 -17.05 9.42 3.48
N SER A 209 -17.80 8.34 3.40
CA SER A 209 -17.95 7.34 4.46
C SER A 209 -18.08 5.94 3.86
N ILE A 210 -18.18 4.90 4.69
CA ILE A 210 -18.52 3.55 4.18
C ILE A 210 -19.94 3.50 3.58
N ASP A 211 -20.86 4.30 4.14
CA ASP A 211 -22.24 4.36 3.68
C ASP A 211 -22.39 5.20 2.41
N GLU A 212 -21.57 6.24 2.29
CA GLU A 212 -21.53 7.15 1.16
C GLU A 212 -20.10 7.25 0.61
N PRO A 213 -19.57 6.18 -0.02
CA PRO A 213 -18.22 6.18 -0.53
C PRO A 213 -18.14 7.01 -1.81
N VAL A 214 -16.91 7.43 -2.15
CA VAL A 214 -16.59 8.24 -3.33
C VAL A 214 -15.49 7.54 -4.12
N VAL A 215 -15.65 7.44 -5.44
CA VAL A 215 -14.54 6.98 -6.30
C VAL A 215 -13.69 8.16 -6.68
N VAL A 216 -12.38 7.99 -6.65
CA VAL A 216 -11.39 8.94 -7.11
C VAL A 216 -10.70 8.38 -8.34
N PHE A 217 -10.68 9.17 -9.42
CA PHE A 217 -9.90 8.90 -10.61
C PHE A 217 -8.83 9.96 -10.79
N THR A 218 -7.59 9.56 -10.98
CA THR A 218 -6.47 10.48 -11.22
C THR A 218 -6.31 10.72 -12.72
N ASN A 219 -6.46 11.97 -13.15
CA ASN A 219 -6.64 12.31 -14.56
C ASN A 219 -5.44 11.93 -15.44
N HIS A 220 -4.22 12.01 -14.91
CA HIS A 220 -3.00 11.73 -15.68
C HIS A 220 -2.49 10.30 -15.55
N THR A 221 -2.59 9.73 -14.36
CA THR A 221 -2.05 8.38 -14.05
C THR A 221 -3.09 7.27 -14.13
N CYS A 222 -4.37 7.61 -14.30
CA CYS A 222 -5.48 6.66 -14.44
C CYS A 222 -5.64 5.69 -13.26
N ASN A 223 -5.25 6.10 -12.06
CA ASN A 223 -5.46 5.34 -10.84
C ASN A 223 -6.90 5.53 -10.35
N TYR A 224 -7.47 4.44 -9.85
CA TYR A 224 -8.80 4.41 -9.25
C TYR A 224 -8.69 4.09 -7.77
N ARG A 225 -9.33 4.88 -6.92
CA ARG A 225 -9.38 4.65 -5.48
C ARG A 225 -10.79 4.79 -4.94
N LEU A 226 -11.20 3.87 -4.08
CA LEU A 226 -12.44 3.97 -3.35
C LEU A 226 -12.16 4.68 -2.02
N MET A 227 -12.76 5.84 -1.82
CA MET A 227 -12.65 6.63 -0.60
C MET A 227 -13.85 6.36 0.30
N THR A 228 -13.57 5.87 1.51
CA THR A 228 -14.55 5.58 2.58
C THR A 228 -14.35 6.49 3.80
N ARG A 229 -13.50 7.50 3.66
CA ARG A 229 -13.27 8.58 4.63
C ARG A 229 -13.13 9.91 3.88
N SER A 230 -13.60 10.98 4.48
CA SER A 230 -13.50 12.33 3.95
C SER A 230 -12.05 12.71 3.63
N PHE A 231 -11.87 13.49 2.56
CA PHE A 231 -10.57 13.83 2.02
C PHE A 231 -10.58 15.20 1.32
N SER A 232 -9.39 15.71 1.06
CA SER A 232 -9.15 16.80 0.11
C SER A 232 -8.19 16.32 -0.96
N ALA A 233 -7.97 17.10 -2.01
CA ALA A 233 -7.10 16.67 -3.10
C ALA A 233 -6.36 17.82 -3.77
N ILE A 234 -5.33 17.45 -4.53
CA ILE A 234 -4.64 18.36 -5.44
C ILE A 234 -5.39 18.51 -6.76
N GLN A 235 -4.84 19.31 -7.69
CA GLN A 235 -5.37 19.42 -9.04
C GLN A 235 -5.32 18.07 -9.78
N ASN A 236 -6.31 17.82 -10.64
CA ASN A 236 -6.41 16.62 -11.49
C ASN A 236 -6.68 15.30 -10.74
N VAL A 237 -7.09 15.38 -9.48
CA VAL A 237 -7.77 14.30 -8.77
C VAL A 237 -9.28 14.52 -8.92
N LEU A 238 -9.96 13.58 -9.57
CA LEU A 238 -11.33 13.74 -10.04
C LEU A 238 -12.25 12.75 -9.32
N PRO A 239 -12.91 13.18 -8.23
CA PRO A 239 -13.87 12.35 -7.53
C PRO A 239 -15.21 12.29 -8.26
N TYR A 240 -15.87 11.14 -8.20
CA TYR A 240 -17.23 10.93 -8.68
C TYR A 240 -17.98 9.90 -7.84
N VAL A 241 -19.31 9.97 -7.93
CA VAL A 241 -20.23 9.05 -7.26
C VAL A 241 -21.17 8.43 -8.29
N GLY A 242 -21.78 7.29 -7.94
CA GLY A 242 -22.82 6.69 -8.77
C GLY A 242 -24.12 7.50 -8.76
N THR A 243 -24.89 7.43 -9.85
CA THR A 243 -26.19 8.10 -10.00
C THR A 243 -27.22 7.17 -10.63
N ASN A 244 -28.47 7.65 -10.77
CA ASN A 244 -29.53 6.93 -11.48
C ASN A 244 -29.78 5.49 -10.98
N GLY A 245 -29.66 5.31 -9.66
CA GLY A 245 -29.85 4.03 -8.99
C GLY A 245 -28.66 3.08 -9.02
N TYR A 246 -27.50 3.51 -9.54
CA TYR A 246 -26.26 2.75 -9.46
C TYR A 246 -25.43 3.20 -8.26
N PRO A 247 -25.21 2.34 -7.24
CA PRO A 247 -24.40 2.71 -6.08
C PRO A 247 -22.94 2.96 -6.44
N THR A 248 -22.28 3.84 -5.69
CA THR A 248 -20.85 4.15 -5.93
C THR A 248 -19.96 2.92 -5.82
N LEU A 249 -20.27 1.96 -4.95
CA LEU A 249 -19.55 0.68 -4.88
C LEU A 249 -19.64 -0.10 -6.19
N PHE A 250 -20.83 -0.22 -6.78
CA PHE A 250 -21.00 -0.90 -8.06
C PHE A 250 -20.23 -0.19 -9.17
N VAL A 251 -20.36 1.13 -9.24
CA VAL A 251 -19.66 1.96 -10.24
C VAL A 251 -18.14 1.83 -10.10
N TYR A 252 -17.60 1.76 -8.89
CA TYR A 252 -16.16 1.55 -8.66
C TYR A 252 -15.64 0.29 -9.37
N TYR A 253 -16.31 -0.86 -9.18
CA TYR A 253 -15.88 -2.11 -9.83
C TYR A 253 -16.14 -2.12 -11.34
N LEU A 254 -17.17 -1.39 -11.80
CA LEU A 254 -17.47 -1.24 -13.21
C LEU A 254 -16.40 -0.43 -13.96
N THR A 255 -15.90 0.65 -13.36
CA THR A 255 -14.98 1.60 -14.00
C THR A 255 -13.51 1.30 -13.75
N ARG A 256 -13.16 0.58 -12.66
CA ARG A 256 -11.77 0.30 -12.28
C ARG A 256 -11.01 -0.38 -13.40
N GLY A 257 -9.89 0.23 -13.79
CA GLY A 257 -8.96 -0.30 -14.79
C GLY A 257 -9.47 -0.25 -16.24
N LYS A 258 -10.58 0.45 -16.50
CA LYS A 258 -11.14 0.58 -17.85
C LYS A 258 -10.42 1.63 -18.68
N ILE A 259 -10.01 2.72 -18.05
CA ILE A 259 -9.05 3.65 -18.63
C ILE A 259 -7.68 3.33 -18.06
N THR A 260 -6.69 3.22 -18.94
CA THR A 260 -5.29 2.93 -18.60
C THR A 260 -4.41 4.04 -19.15
N MET A 261 -3.33 4.36 -18.43
CA MET A 261 -2.38 5.37 -18.84
C MET A 261 -1.62 4.89 -20.09
N GLN A 262 -1.85 5.55 -21.22
CA GLN A 262 -1.09 5.34 -22.46
C GLN A 262 0.02 6.40 -22.60
N GLU A 263 -0.32 7.64 -22.27
CA GLU A 263 0.58 8.80 -22.30
C GLU A 263 0.30 9.68 -21.08
N TYR A 264 1.25 10.53 -20.68
CA TYR A 264 1.01 11.47 -19.59
C TYR A 264 0.18 12.68 -20.06
N LYS A 265 -1.14 12.50 -20.17
CA LYS A 265 -2.13 13.51 -20.57
C LYS A 265 -3.38 13.46 -19.67
N GLY A 266 -4.32 14.38 -19.83
CA GLY A 266 -5.63 14.26 -19.19
C GLY A 266 -6.50 13.20 -19.87
N HIS A 267 -7.00 12.22 -19.11
CA HIS A 267 -7.80 11.10 -19.60
C HIS A 267 -9.29 11.17 -19.24
N TRP A 268 -9.73 12.20 -18.53
CA TRP A 268 -11.15 12.41 -18.26
C TRP A 268 -12.01 12.48 -19.54
N PRO A 269 -11.58 13.16 -20.62
CA PRO A 269 -12.35 13.13 -21.88
C PRO A 269 -12.48 11.73 -22.48
N ASP A 270 -11.47 10.87 -22.30
CA ASP A 270 -11.51 9.48 -22.76
C ASP A 270 -12.46 8.65 -21.89
N PHE A 271 -12.50 8.94 -20.59
CA PHE A 271 -13.44 8.36 -19.64
C PHE A 271 -14.89 8.73 -19.98
N GLU A 272 -15.18 10.00 -20.27
CA GLU A 272 -16.53 10.49 -20.61
C GLU A 272 -17.12 9.82 -21.87
N GLN A 273 -16.29 9.32 -22.77
CA GLN A 273 -16.71 8.64 -23.99
C GLN A 273 -16.95 7.13 -23.79
N GLN A 274 -16.68 6.59 -22.59
CA GLN A 274 -16.87 5.17 -22.34
C GLN A 274 -18.35 4.81 -22.21
N ASP A 275 -18.69 3.70 -22.86
CA ASP A 275 -19.96 3.03 -22.71
C ASP A 275 -19.79 1.76 -21.88
N PHE A 276 -20.73 1.53 -20.98
CA PHE A 276 -20.74 0.39 -20.07
C PHE A 276 -22.00 -0.45 -20.24
N VAL A 277 -21.81 -1.76 -20.24
CA VAL A 277 -22.90 -2.72 -20.03
C VAL A 277 -23.33 -2.61 -18.57
N VAL A 278 -24.59 -2.26 -18.35
CA VAL A 278 -25.17 -2.10 -17.02
C VAL A 278 -26.40 -2.99 -16.82
N PRO A 279 -26.54 -3.59 -15.62
CA PRO A 279 -27.73 -4.36 -15.25
C PRO A 279 -28.87 -3.41 -14.83
N PRO A 280 -30.08 -3.94 -14.60
CA PRO A 280 -31.10 -3.21 -13.84
C PRO A 280 -30.55 -2.68 -12.50
N PRO A 281 -30.86 -1.43 -12.10
CA PRO A 281 -30.35 -0.82 -10.86
C PRO A 281 -30.49 -1.69 -9.60
N ALA A 282 -31.57 -2.48 -9.50
CA ALA A 282 -31.79 -3.40 -8.39
C ALA A 282 -30.68 -4.46 -8.23
N LEU A 283 -30.09 -4.96 -9.33
CA LEU A 283 -28.98 -5.92 -9.26
C LEU A 283 -27.66 -5.24 -8.87
N ALA A 284 -27.47 -3.99 -9.29
CA ALA A 284 -26.32 -3.18 -8.86
C ALA A 284 -26.38 -2.91 -7.34
N GLU A 285 -27.58 -2.63 -6.82
CA GLU A 285 -27.85 -2.47 -5.37
C GLU A 285 -27.60 -3.76 -4.58
N GLU A 286 -28.08 -4.90 -5.09
CA GLU A 286 -27.82 -6.21 -4.48
C GLU A 286 -26.31 -6.49 -4.37
N PHE A 287 -25.57 -6.24 -5.46
CA PHE A 287 -24.11 -6.40 -5.48
C PHE A 287 -23.43 -5.46 -4.48
N ALA A 288 -23.81 -4.18 -4.47
CA ALA A 288 -23.23 -3.21 -3.55
C ALA A 288 -23.47 -3.62 -2.08
N SER A 289 -24.69 -4.08 -1.76
CA SER A 289 -25.04 -4.60 -0.44
C SER A 289 -24.23 -5.84 -0.06
N PHE A 290 -23.99 -6.74 -1.02
CA PHE A 290 -23.21 -7.95 -0.80
C PHE A 290 -21.72 -7.67 -0.55
N VAL A 291 -21.14 -6.70 -1.28
CA VAL A 291 -19.70 -6.37 -1.19
C VAL A 291 -19.38 -5.38 -0.07
N LYS A 292 -20.36 -4.56 0.36
CA LYS A 292 -20.16 -3.55 1.42
C LYS A 292 -19.50 -4.11 2.70
N PRO A 293 -19.90 -5.29 3.25
CA PRO A 293 -19.23 -5.87 4.41
C PRO A 293 -17.75 -6.24 4.16
N MET A 294 -17.38 -6.57 2.92
CA MET A 294 -15.98 -6.83 2.55
C MET A 294 -15.18 -5.54 2.57
N VAL A 295 -15.71 -4.46 1.98
CA VAL A 295 -15.09 -3.13 2.01
C VAL A 295 -14.96 -2.62 3.45
N GLN A 296 -15.98 -2.82 4.28
CA GLN A 296 -15.93 -2.45 5.70
C GLN A 296 -14.77 -3.16 6.42
N LYS A 297 -14.60 -4.47 6.22
CA LYS A 297 -13.48 -5.22 6.79
C LYS A 297 -12.11 -4.76 6.28
N THR A 298 -12.01 -4.39 5.00
CA THR A 298 -10.79 -3.79 4.45
C THR A 298 -10.44 -2.50 5.21
N VAL A 299 -11.42 -1.60 5.37
CA VAL A 299 -11.22 -0.33 6.09
C VAL A 299 -10.86 -0.56 7.56
N GLU A 300 -11.48 -1.54 8.22
CA GLU A 300 -11.15 -1.92 9.61
C GLU A 300 -9.70 -2.41 9.73
N ALA A 301 -9.26 -3.29 8.82
CA ALA A 301 -7.90 -3.81 8.79
C ALA A 301 -6.86 -2.73 8.48
N GLU A 302 -7.15 -1.80 7.55
CA GLU A 302 -6.27 -0.66 7.26
C GLU A 302 -6.10 0.26 8.48
N ASN A 303 -7.20 0.57 9.16
CA ASN A 303 -7.17 1.38 10.38
C ASN A 303 -6.43 0.68 11.53
N GLU A 304 -6.58 -0.65 11.65
CA GLU A 304 -5.82 -1.44 12.61
C GLU A 304 -4.32 -1.40 12.29
N ASN A 305 -3.94 -1.57 11.02
CA ASN A 305 -2.54 -1.49 10.58
C ASN A 305 -1.91 -0.14 10.90
N GLN A 306 -2.62 0.96 10.66
CA GLN A 306 -2.14 2.30 11.04
C GLN A 306 -1.88 2.43 12.54
N LYS A 307 -2.77 1.89 13.38
CA LYS A 307 -2.60 1.91 14.84
C LYS A 307 -1.45 1.03 15.30
N LEU A 308 -1.37 -0.20 14.77
CA LEU A 308 -0.31 -1.15 15.11
C LEU A 308 1.05 -0.61 14.71
N GLY A 309 1.19 -0.04 13.50
CA GLY A 309 2.41 0.61 13.05
C GLY A 309 2.81 1.76 13.96
N ALA A 310 1.89 2.67 14.28
CA ALA A 310 2.17 3.79 15.18
C ALA A 310 2.60 3.35 16.60
N ILE A 311 2.00 2.28 17.13
CA ILE A 311 2.38 1.73 18.44
C ILE A 311 3.76 1.06 18.35
N ARG A 312 4.00 0.23 17.32
CA ARG A 312 5.28 -0.45 17.09
C ARG A 312 6.41 0.58 16.97
N ASP A 313 6.23 1.61 16.14
CA ASP A 313 7.26 2.63 15.88
C ASP A 313 7.55 3.48 17.14
N LEU A 314 6.57 3.64 18.03
CA LEU A 314 6.76 4.26 19.34
C LEU A 314 7.52 3.36 20.33
N LEU A 315 7.21 2.06 20.33
CA LEU A 315 7.78 1.09 21.28
C LEU A 315 9.18 0.64 20.90
N LEU A 316 9.43 0.43 19.60
CA LEU A 316 10.68 -0.09 19.06
C LEU A 316 11.92 0.60 19.64
N PRO A 317 12.11 1.93 19.51
CA PRO A 317 13.32 2.57 20.04
C PRO A 317 13.43 2.47 21.57
N ARG A 318 12.31 2.43 22.30
CA ARG A 318 12.30 2.36 23.78
C ARG A 318 12.60 0.96 24.30
N LEU A 319 12.16 -0.06 23.56
CA LEU A 319 12.47 -1.46 23.82
C LEU A 319 13.95 -1.75 23.50
N MET A 320 14.44 -1.27 22.35
CA MET A 320 15.83 -1.46 21.95
C MET A 320 16.83 -0.71 22.85
N SER A 321 16.43 0.43 23.43
CA SER A 321 17.27 1.18 24.38
C SER A 321 17.23 0.66 25.82
N GLY A 322 16.28 -0.24 26.13
CA GLY A 322 16.04 -0.71 27.51
C GLY A 322 15.30 0.28 28.41
N GLU A 323 14.75 1.38 27.86
CA GLU A 323 13.84 2.29 28.59
C GLU A 323 12.58 1.55 29.06
N ILE A 324 12.08 0.64 28.22
CA ILE A 324 10.99 -0.28 28.54
C ILE A 324 11.55 -1.70 28.56
N ARG A 325 11.17 -2.49 29.58
CA ARG A 325 11.57 -3.89 29.74
C ARG A 325 10.39 -4.84 29.60
N VAL A 326 10.65 -6.06 29.14
CA VAL A 326 9.68 -7.14 28.88
C VAL A 326 9.97 -8.41 29.67
#